data_AF-A0A2S5BF15-F1
#
_entry.id   AF-A0A2S5BF15-F1
#
_cell.length_a   1.000
_cell.length_b   1.000
_cell.length_c   1.000
_cell.angle_alpha   90.00
_cell.angle_beta   90.00
_cell.angle_gamma   90.00
#
_symmetry.space_group_name_H-M   'P 1'
#
loop_
_entity.id
_entity.type
_entity.pdbx_description
1 polymer ?
#
loop_
_entity_poly.entity_id
_entity_poly.type
_entity_poly.pdbx_seq_one_letter_code
_entity_poly.pdbx_strand_id
1 'polypeptide(L)'
;MDDLKCNSLRCRKSLGLEICPACETALPDPDDVVQTSLNPHDSYKTSILAGLSPTIILDVAGRALNFYAYQQEAAFQALITKNAQERIAILEAQCNTIKREAHAEVNRESL
;
A
#
# COMPACT_ATOMS: atom_id res chain seq x y z
N MET A 1 -23.42 -15.34 0.14
CA MET A 1 -22.37 -15.38 1.18
C MET A 1 -21.42 -14.26 0.79
N ASP A 2 -21.80 -13.06 1.18
CA ASP A 2 -21.11 -11.84 0.78
C ASP A 2 -19.90 -11.66 1.68
N ASP A 3 -18.72 -11.77 1.08
CA ASP A 3 -17.44 -11.52 1.72
C ASP A 3 -17.35 -10.04 2.14
N LEU A 4 -17.75 -9.78 3.38
CA LEU A 4 -17.52 -8.52 4.05
C LEU A 4 -16.00 -8.38 4.26
N LYS A 5 -15.29 -7.81 3.29
CA LYS A 5 -13.90 -7.36 3.45
C LYS A 5 -13.88 -6.25 4.51
N CYS A 6 -13.69 -6.66 5.76
CA CYS A 6 -13.53 -5.73 6.87
C CYS A 6 -12.15 -5.06 6.76
N ASN A 7 -12.13 -3.86 6.17
CA ASN A 7 -10.96 -2.98 6.12
C ASN A 7 -10.67 -2.27 7.45
N SER A 8 -11.29 -2.71 8.56
CA SER A 8 -11.04 -2.16 9.89
C SER A 8 -10.03 -3.05 10.64
N LEU A 9 -8.96 -2.45 11.16
CA LEU A 9 -7.92 -3.09 11.98
C LEU A 9 -8.47 -3.94 13.14
N ARG A 10 -9.73 -3.72 13.56
CA ARG A 10 -10.41 -4.54 14.59
C ARG A 10 -10.61 -6.00 14.18
N CYS A 11 -10.71 -6.33 12.90
CA CYS A 11 -10.94 -7.72 12.43
C CYS A 11 -9.68 -8.59 12.40
N ARG A 12 -8.48 -8.03 12.59
CA ARG A 12 -7.23 -8.84 12.57
C ARG A 12 -6.88 -9.51 13.89
N LYS A 13 -7.39 -9.03 15.03
CA LYS A 13 -7.14 -9.68 16.34
C LYS A 13 -7.60 -11.14 16.39
N SER A 14 -8.56 -11.55 15.56
CA SER A 14 -9.04 -12.93 15.48
C SER A 14 -8.26 -13.85 14.52
N LEU A 15 -7.27 -13.33 13.78
CA LEU A 15 -6.55 -14.08 12.73
C LEU A 15 -5.08 -14.39 13.05
N GLY A 16 -4.54 -13.95 14.19
CA GLY A 16 -3.18 -14.29 14.64
C GLY A 16 -2.04 -13.86 13.69
N LEU A 17 -2.32 -12.93 12.77
CA LEU A 17 -1.38 -12.46 11.76
C LEU A 17 -1.05 -11.00 12.05
N GLU A 18 -0.03 -10.79 12.89
CA GLU A 18 0.63 -9.51 13.09
C GLU A 18 1.52 -9.25 11.87
N ILE A 19 0.90 -8.94 10.73
CA ILE A 19 1.57 -8.67 9.47
C ILE A 19 1.23 -7.26 9.01
N CYS A 20 2.26 -6.47 8.68
CA CYS A 20 2.09 -5.12 8.17
C CYS A 20 1.25 -5.15 6.87
N PRO A 21 0.12 -4.41 6.80
CA PRO A 21 -0.72 -4.38 5.60
C PRO A 21 -0.05 -3.73 4.37
N ALA A 22 1.05 -3.01 4.56
CA ALA A 22 1.72 -2.27 3.49
C ALA A 22 2.90 -3.04 2.87
N CYS A 23 3.66 -3.78 3.68
CA CYS A 23 4.89 -4.45 3.24
C CYS A 23 4.98 -5.92 3.66
N GLU A 24 3.91 -6.50 4.21
CA GLU A 24 3.82 -7.90 4.62
C GLU A 24 4.88 -8.36 5.63
N THR A 25 5.56 -7.43 6.29
CA THR A 25 6.54 -7.72 7.34
C THR A 25 5.85 -8.22 8.60
N ALA A 26 6.41 -9.25 9.23
CA ALA A 26 5.95 -9.75 10.53
C ALA A 26 6.23 -8.72 11.63
N LEU A 27 5.27 -8.56 12.54
CA LEU A 27 5.22 -7.57 13.60
C LEU A 27 5.10 -8.29 14.97
N PRO A 28 6.16 -8.97 15.43
CA PRO A 28 6.09 -9.87 16.59
C PRO A 28 6.03 -9.18 17.95
N ASP A 29 6.31 -7.87 18.02
CA ASP A 29 6.36 -7.14 19.28
C ASP A 29 4.98 -6.57 19.66
N PRO A 30 4.61 -6.58 20.96
CA PRO A 30 3.28 -6.15 21.41
C PRO A 30 2.96 -4.67 21.10
N ASP A 31 3.99 -3.85 20.89
CA ASP A 31 3.87 -2.43 20.54
C ASP A 31 3.95 -2.17 19.01
N ASP A 32 4.09 -3.22 18.19
CA ASP A 32 4.17 -3.07 16.73
C ASP A 32 2.84 -2.63 16.10
N VAL A 33 1.71 -2.90 16.77
CA VAL A 33 0.37 -2.54 16.28
C VAL A 33 -0.41 -1.78 17.35
N VAL A 34 -0.37 -0.45 17.27
CA VAL A 34 -1.17 0.43 18.11
C VAL A 34 -2.29 1.07 17.28
N GLN A 35 -3.53 0.95 17.76
CA GLN A 35 -4.65 1.66 17.17
C GLN A 35 -4.68 3.09 17.72
N THR A 36 -4.30 4.07 16.89
CA THR A 36 -4.34 5.49 17.26
C THR A 36 -5.22 6.27 16.29
N SER A 37 -5.75 7.42 16.74
CA SER A 37 -6.40 8.37 15.84
C SER A 37 -5.32 9.09 15.03
N LEU A 38 -5.49 9.16 13.70
CA LEU A 38 -4.59 9.92 12.82
C LEU A 38 -4.71 11.44 13.04
N ASN A 39 -5.78 11.90 13.69
CA ASN A 39 -5.96 13.29 14.09
C ASN A 39 -6.34 13.37 15.58
N PRO A 40 -5.37 13.21 16.50
CA PRO A 40 -5.63 13.31 17.92
C PRO A 40 -5.88 14.77 18.33
N HIS A 41 -6.65 14.96 19.40
CA HIS A 41 -6.87 16.28 20.00
C HIS A 41 -5.58 16.82 20.63
N ASP A 42 -5.44 18.14 20.73
CA ASP A 42 -4.22 18.77 21.27
C ASP A 42 -3.91 18.36 22.71
N SER A 43 -4.94 18.13 23.53
CA SER A 43 -4.79 17.60 24.89
C SER A 43 -4.12 16.22 24.91
N TYR A 44 -4.43 15.35 23.94
CA TYR A 44 -3.81 14.04 23.81
C TYR A 44 -2.34 14.17 23.36
N LYS A 45 -2.06 15.04 22.38
CA LYS A 45 -0.68 15.33 21.94
C LYS A 45 0.18 15.81 23.12
N THR A 46 -0.34 16.73 23.91
CA THR A 46 0.35 17.19 25.13
C THR A 46 0.52 16.07 26.13
N SER A 47 -0.50 15.24 26.33
CA SER A 47 -0.45 14.12 27.29
C SER A 47 0.62 13.09 26.95
N ILE A 48 0.81 12.74 25.68
CA ILE A 48 1.81 11.75 25.26
C ILE A 48 3.24 12.32 25.25
N LEU A 49 3.38 13.65 25.16
CA LEU A 49 4.68 14.33 25.18
C LEU A 49 5.12 14.78 26.58
N ALA A 50 4.18 14.91 27.52
CA ALA A 50 4.45 15.39 28.86
C ALA A 50 5.44 14.48 29.60
N GLY A 51 6.49 15.09 30.16
CA GLY A 51 7.51 14.38 30.93
C GLY A 51 8.62 13.72 30.11
N LEU A 52 8.55 13.75 28.77
CA LEU A 52 9.62 13.26 27.90
C LEU A 52 10.74 14.29 27.76
N SER A 53 11.98 13.82 27.62
CA SER A 53 13.12 14.70 27.35
C SER A 53 13.08 15.21 25.90
N PRO A 54 13.67 16.38 25.60
CA PRO A 54 13.75 16.90 24.23
C PRO A 54 14.37 15.91 23.24
N THR A 55 15.36 15.12 23.69
CA THR A 55 16.01 14.09 22.87
C THR A 55 15.03 13.01 22.43
N ILE A 56 14.19 12.50 23.34
CA ILE A 56 13.19 11.47 23.02
C ILE A 56 12.13 12.04 22.07
N ILE A 57 11.66 13.26 22.31
CA ILE A 57 10.66 13.92 21.45
C ILE A 57 11.18 14.04 20.02
N LEU A 58 12.44 14.46 19.85
CA LEU A 58 13.07 14.58 18.53
C LEU A 58 13.27 13.22 17.85
N ASP A 59 13.65 12.17 18.60
CA ASP A 59 13.76 10.81 18.05
C ASP A 59 12.41 10.30 17.52
N VAL A 60 11.35 10.43 18.33
CA VAL A 60 9.98 10.06 17.93
C VAL A 60 9.53 10.83 16.70
N ALA A 61 9.74 12.15 16.66
CA ALA A 61 9.39 12.98 15.51
C ALA A 61 10.18 12.57 14.25
N GLY A 62 11.49 12.29 14.38
CA GLY A 62 12.33 11.84 13.27
C GLY A 62 11.84 10.53 12.67
N ARG A 63 11.51 9.54 13.53
CA ARG A 63 10.94 8.26 13.09
C ARG A 63 9.60 8.45 12.37
N ALA A 64 8.71 9.28 12.91
CA ALA A 64 7.42 9.58 12.31
C ALA A 64 7.56 10.25 10.93
N LEU A 65 8.48 11.21 10.78
CA LEU A 65 8.75 11.88 9.51
C LEU A 65 9.34 10.93 8.46
N ASN A 66 10.28 10.07 8.86
CA ASN A 66 10.84 9.05 7.95
C ASN A 66 9.76 8.08 7.47
N PHE A 67 8.88 7.65 8.37
CA PHE A 67 7.76 6.80 8.00
C PHE A 67 6.79 7.50 7.04
N TYR A 68 6.46 8.77 7.30
CA TYR A 68 5.63 9.56 6.39
C TYR A 68 6.26 9.69 5.00
N ALA A 69 7.58 9.95 4.92
CA ALA A 69 8.29 10.03 3.65
C ALA A 69 8.24 8.69 2.88
N TYR A 70 8.46 7.58 3.58
CA TYR A 70 8.32 6.23 3.01
C TYR A 70 6.91 5.99 2.45
N GLN A 71 5.86 6.40 3.15
CA GLN A 71 4.49 6.28 2.66
C GLN A 71 4.26 7.07 1.36
N GLN A 72 4.84 8.26 1.23
CA GLN A 72 4.76 9.04 -0.01
C GLN A 72 5.46 8.34 -1.17
N GLU A 73 6.65 7.80 -0.93
CA GLU A 73 7.43 7.06 -1.93
C GLU A 73 6.70 5.79 -2.39
N ALA A 74 6.18 5.00 -1.46
CA ALA A 74 5.41 3.80 -1.77
C ALA A 74 4.16 4.11 -2.61
N ALA A 75 3.42 5.17 -2.27
CA ALA A 75 2.25 5.61 -3.03
C ALA A 75 2.63 6.06 -4.45
N PHE A 76 3.73 6.79 -4.60
CA PHE A 76 4.24 7.18 -5.91
C PHE A 76 4.66 5.97 -6.74
N GLN A 77 5.40 5.02 -6.15
CA GLN A 77 5.84 3.82 -6.85
C GLN A 77 4.65 2.97 -7.32
N ALA A 78 3.60 2.86 -6.51
CA ALA A 78 2.36 2.19 -6.88
C ALA A 78 1.68 2.86 -8.09
N LEU A 79 1.65 4.20 -8.13
CA LEU A 79 1.10 4.95 -9.26
C LEU A 79 1.88 4.69 -10.56
N ILE A 80 3.21 4.75 -10.51
CA ILE A 80 4.07 4.50 -11.67
C ILE A 80 3.89 3.07 -12.19
N THR A 81 3.88 2.10 -11.27
CA THR A 81 3.66 0.68 -11.59
C THR A 81 2.32 0.47 -12.28
N LYS A 82 1.25 1.07 -11.77
CA LYS A 82 -0.08 1.01 -12.38
C LYS A 82 -0.09 1.58 -13.79
N ASN A 83 0.52 2.75 -14.02
CA ASN A 83 0.59 3.37 -15.34
C ASN A 83 1.35 2.48 -16.34
N ALA A 84 2.47 1.89 -15.91
CA ALA A 84 3.24 0.97 -16.74
C ALA A 84 2.43 -0.27 -17.12
N GLN A 85 1.71 -0.86 -16.16
CA GLN A 85 0.83 -2.01 -16.40
C GLN A 85 -0.30 -1.69 -17.38
N GLU A 86 -0.94 -0.52 -17.25
CA GLU A 86 -1.97 -0.07 -18.20
C GLU A 86 -1.42 0.05 -19.63
N ARG A 87 -0.22 0.61 -19.79
CA ARG A 87 0.44 0.72 -21.12
C ARG A 87 0.79 -0.65 -21.70
N ILE A 88 1.29 -1.58 -20.88
CA ILE A 88 1.58 -2.95 -21.31
C ILE A 88 0.31 -3.62 -21.81
N ALA A 89 -0.80 -3.52 -21.06
CA ALA A 89 -2.09 -4.10 -21.45
C ALA A 89 -2.60 -3.55 -22.79
N ILE A 90 -2.44 -2.24 -23.04
CA ILE A 90 -2.80 -1.62 -24.33
C ILE A 90 -1.94 -2.19 -25.47
N LEU A 91 -0.63 -2.28 -25.29
CA LEU A 91 0.28 -2.79 -26.31
C LEU A 91 0.05 -4.27 -26.60
N GLU A 92 -0.21 -5.09 -25.58
CA GLU A 92 -0.58 -6.50 -25.73
C GLU A 92 -1.87 -6.66 -26.54
N ALA A 93 -2.88 -5.83 -26.28
CA ALA A 93 -4.12 -5.82 -27.05
C ALA A 93 -3.87 -5.47 -28.53
N GLN A 94 -3.07 -4.44 -28.80
CA GLN A 94 -2.69 -4.05 -30.16
C GLN A 94 -1.93 -5.17 -30.89
N CYS A 95 -0.97 -5.80 -30.23
CA CYS A 95 -0.20 -6.91 -30.82
C CYS A 95 -1.10 -8.11 -31.17
N ASN A 96 -2.04 -8.44 -30.28
CA ASN A 96 -3.02 -9.49 -30.53
C ASN A 96 -3.93 -9.18 -31.72
N THR A 97 -4.32 -7.90 -31.90
CA THR A 97 -5.09 -7.46 -33.06
C THR A 97 -4.28 -7.64 -34.35
N ILE A 98 -3.05 -7.12 -34.40
CA ILE A 98 -2.16 -7.24 -35.57
C ILE A 98 -1.92 -8.71 -35.93
N LYS A 99 -1.68 -9.56 -34.92
CA LYS A 99 -1.50 -11.01 -35.14
C LYS A 99 -2.73 -11.63 -35.79
N ARG A 100 -3.93 -11.32 -35.32
CA ARG A 100 -5.19 -11.82 -35.90
C ARG A 100 -5.38 -11.35 -37.33
N GLU A 101 -5.12 -10.07 -37.59
CA GLU A 101 -5.19 -9.50 -38.93
C GLU A 101 -4.23 -10.19 -39.89
N ALA A 102 -2.96 -10.38 -39.49
CA ALA A 102 -1.98 -11.11 -40.29
C ALA A 102 -2.40 -12.56 -40.57
N HIS A 103 -2.92 -13.28 -39.57
CA HIS A 103 -3.45 -14.63 -39.79
C HIS A 103 -4.66 -14.66 -40.74
N ALA A 104 -5.53 -13.65 -40.68
CA ALA A 104 -6.67 -13.57 -41.58
C ALA A 104 -6.24 -13.31 -43.03
N GLU A 105 -5.20 -12.49 -43.24
CA GLU A 105 -4.68 -12.20 -44.58
C GLU A 105 -3.99 -13.40 -45.22
N VAL A 106 -3.12 -14.10 -44.46
CA VAL A 106 -2.47 -15.35 -44.95
C VAL A 106 -3.51 -16.39 -45.38
N ASN A 107 -4.62 -16.49 -44.64
CA ASN A 107 -5.69 -17.42 -44.96
C ASN A 107 -6.56 -16.97 -46.15
N ARG A 108 -6.51 -15.68 -46.53
CA ARG A 108 -7.18 -15.15 -47.72
C ARG A 108 -6.37 -15.40 -48.99
N GLU A 109 -5.04 -15.30 -48.91
CA GLU A 109 -4.14 -15.52 -50.05
C GLU A 109 -3.94 -17.00 -50.42
N SER A 110 -4.45 -17.93 -49.59
CA SER A 110 -4.34 -19.38 -49.80
C SER A 110 -5.58 -20.02 -50.48
N LEU A 111 -6.50 -19.19 -51.00
CA LEU A 111 -7.58 -19.57 -51.93
C LEU A 111 -7.33 -19.00 -53.33
#